data_AF-A0A6J4CYT7-F1
#
_entry.id   AF-A0A6J4CYT7-F1
#
_cell.length_a   1.000
_cell.length_b   1.000
_cell.length_c   1.000
_cell.angle_alpha   90.00
_cell.angle_beta   90.00
_cell.angle_gamma   90.00
#
_symmetry.space_group_name_H-M   'P 1'
#
loop_
_entity.id
_entity.type
_entity.pdbx_description
1 polymer ?
#
loop_
_entity_poly.entity_id
_entity_poly.type
_entity_poly.pdbx_seq_one_letter_code
_entity_poly.pdbx_strand_id
1 'polypeptide(L)'
;MNINRFIRNFLELREALGTQNCSTKELNSLCMQGAIEFEKLYLQESQQAIAEEQIKARIEIDYLTAQYNLEATKANTLNNLIQCASMLKSLKDNAAINRANAYLTYSP
;
A
#
# COMPACT_ATOMS: atom_id res chain seq x y z
N MET A 1 -9.21 -3.81 27.16
CA MET A 1 -8.67 -3.08 28.32
C MET A 1 -7.56 -3.89 28.94
N ASN A 2 -6.34 -3.34 29.02
CA ASN A 2 -5.25 -3.99 29.73
C ASN A 2 -5.36 -3.69 31.23
N ILE A 3 -5.74 -4.70 32.01
CA ILE A 3 -6.00 -4.54 33.45
C ILE A 3 -4.74 -4.10 34.21
N ASN A 4 -3.56 -4.61 33.85
CA ASN A 4 -2.32 -4.27 34.53
C ASN A 4 -1.91 -2.81 34.30
N ARG A 5 -2.01 -2.33 33.05
CA ARG A 5 -1.75 -0.92 32.73
C ARG A 5 -2.76 -0.01 33.43
N PHE A 6 -4.03 -0.39 33.39
CA PHE A 6 -5.10 0.35 34.06
C PHE A 6 -4.82 0.53 35.56
N ILE A 7 -4.53 -0.57 36.26
CA ILE A 7 -4.20 -0.56 37.69
C ILE A 7 -2.96 0.30 37.95
N ARG A 8 -1.92 0.18 37.11
CA ARG A 8 -0.70 0.99 37.25
C ARG A 8 -1.01 2.48 37.15
N ASN A 9 -1.70 2.89 36.09
CA ASN A 9 -2.07 4.28 35.85
C ASN A 9 -2.96 4.83 36.99
N PHE A 10 -3.89 4.02 37.51
CA PHE A 10 -4.71 4.40 38.66
C PHE A 10 -3.87 4.66 39.92
N LEU A 11 -2.91 3.77 40.22
CA LEU A 11 -2.03 3.91 41.39
C LEU A 11 -1.09 5.10 41.23
N GLU A 12 -0.50 5.30 40.05
CA GLU A 12 0.36 6.46 39.73
C GLU A 12 -0.40 7.78 39.90
N LEU A 13 -1.64 7.86 39.39
CA LEU A 13 -2.50 9.04 39.56
C LEU A 13 -2.83 9.28 41.04
N ARG A 14 -3.13 8.22 41.79
CA ARG A 14 -3.46 8.32 43.21
C ARG A 14 -2.26 8.77 44.05
N GLU A 15 -1.07 8.31 43.71
CA GLU A 15 0.17 8.74 44.34
C GLU A 15 0.45 10.22 44.04
N ALA A 16 0.35 10.62 42.78
CA ALA A 16 0.58 12.00 42.35
C ALA A 16 -0.42 12.99 42.97
N LEU A 17 -1.71 12.61 43.02
CA LEU A 17 -2.80 13.45 43.51
C LEU A 17 -3.02 13.33 45.04
N GLY A 18 -2.43 12.32 45.68
CA GLY A 18 -2.58 12.06 47.12
C GLY A 18 -1.99 13.13 48.04
N THR A 19 -1.23 14.08 47.48
CA THR A 19 -0.72 15.27 48.17
C THR A 19 -1.73 16.42 48.22
N GLN A 20 -2.86 16.30 47.53
CA GLN A 20 -3.92 17.31 47.50
C GLN A 20 -4.92 17.07 48.65
N ASN A 21 -5.47 18.16 49.21
CA ASN A 21 -6.48 18.13 50.29
C ASN A 21 -7.87 17.69 49.77
N CYS A 22 -7.95 16.52 49.15
CA CYS A 22 -9.18 15.93 48.63
C CYS A 22 -9.71 14.86 49.58
N SER A 23 -11.02 14.60 49.60
CA SER A 23 -11.51 13.40 50.28
C SER A 23 -11.06 12.14 49.54
N THR A 24 -10.90 11.02 50.26
CA THR A 24 -10.52 9.72 49.67
C THR A 24 -11.46 9.29 48.54
N LYS A 25 -12.75 9.62 48.66
CA LYS A 25 -13.76 9.28 47.66
C LYS A 25 -13.57 10.07 46.37
N GLU A 26 -13.35 11.38 46.47
CA GLU A 26 -13.11 12.25 45.32
C GLU A 26 -11.79 11.90 44.64
N LEU A 27 -10.73 11.66 45.43
CA LEU A 27 -9.42 11.24 44.91
C LEU A 27 -9.55 9.95 44.09
N ASN A 28 -10.18 8.91 44.64
CA ASN A 28 -10.35 7.64 43.94
C ASN A 28 -11.22 7.78 42.68
N SER A 29 -12.28 8.60 42.73
CA SER A 29 -13.13 8.83 41.55
C SER A 29 -12.36 9.53 40.43
N LEU A 30 -11.54 10.53 40.77
CA LEU A 30 -10.72 11.26 39.81
C LEU A 30 -9.63 10.35 39.20
N CYS A 31 -8.95 9.55 40.03
CA CYS A 31 -7.94 8.60 39.56
C CYS A 31 -8.55 7.53 38.64
N MET A 32 -9.76 7.06 38.95
CA MET A 32 -10.50 6.11 38.11
C MET A 32 -10.80 6.71 36.73
N GLN A 33 -11.30 7.94 36.69
CA GLN A 33 -11.57 8.65 35.43
C GLN A 33 -10.28 8.87 34.62
N GLY A 34 -9.21 9.34 35.27
CA GLY A 34 -7.93 9.53 34.60
C GLY A 34 -7.35 8.24 34.02
N ALA A 35 -7.42 7.13 34.77
CA ALA A 35 -6.96 5.83 34.29
C ALA A 35 -7.78 5.33 33.09
N ILE A 36 -9.09 5.60 33.06
CA ILE A 36 -9.96 5.28 31.90
C ILE A 36 -9.56 6.13 30.69
N GLU A 37 -9.32 7.43 30.86
CA GLU A 37 -8.91 8.31 29.76
C GLU A 37 -7.54 7.93 29.19
N PHE A 38 -6.58 7.55 30.04
CA PHE A 38 -5.31 7.01 29.55
C PHE A 38 -5.47 5.72 28.74
N GLU A 39 -6.40 4.84 29.13
CA GLU A 39 -6.68 3.64 28.34
C GLU A 39 -7.30 3.99 26.99
N LYS A 40 -8.19 4.98 26.93
CA LYS A 40 -8.76 5.47 25.65
C LYS A 40 -7.69 6.06 24.75
N LEU A 41 -6.81 6.90 25.29
CA LEU A 41 -5.69 7.49 24.54
C LEU A 41 -4.77 6.39 23.99
N TYR A 42 -4.40 5.41 24.82
CA TYR A 42 -3.58 4.28 24.36
C TYR A 42 -4.25 3.52 23.21
N LEU A 43 -5.55 3.25 23.31
CA LEU A 43 -6.28 2.55 22.24
C LEU A 43 -6.32 3.38 20.96
N GLN A 44 -6.48 4.69 21.07
CA GLN A 44 -6.47 5.61 19.93
C GLN A 44 -5.09 5.65 19.26
N GLU A 45 -4.00 5.78 20.03
CA GLU A 45 -2.63 5.74 19.51
C GLU A 45 -2.32 4.40 18.85
N SER A 46 -2.74 3.29 19.47
CA SER A 46 -2.57 1.96 18.88
C SER A 46 -3.36 1.81 17.57
N GLN A 47 -4.57 2.36 17.49
CA GLN A 47 -5.36 2.33 16.27
C GLN A 47 -4.73 3.18 15.17
N GLN A 48 -4.19 4.35 15.52
CA GLN A 48 -3.47 5.22 14.59
C GLN A 48 -2.20 4.54 14.07
N ALA A 49 -1.40 3.92 14.95
CA ALA A 49 -0.19 3.19 14.54
C ALA A 49 -0.52 2.06 13.55
N ILE A 50 -1.60 1.31 13.79
CA ILE A 50 -2.07 0.27 12.87
C ILE A 50 -2.50 0.88 11.53
N ALA A 51 -3.24 2.00 11.55
CA ALA A 51 -3.68 2.67 10.32
C ALA A 51 -2.50 3.21 9.50
N GLU A 52 -1.49 3.80 10.14
CA GLU A 52 -0.26 4.26 9.48
C GLU A 52 0.49 3.10 8.81
N GLU A 53 0.61 1.96 9.48
CA GLU A 53 1.29 0.80 8.93
C GLU A 53 0.50 0.18 7.76
N GLN A 54 -0.84 0.14 7.86
CA GLN A 54 -1.70 -0.27 6.75
C GLN A 54 -1.54 0.64 5.53
N ILE A 55 -1.40 1.96 5.72
CA ILE A 55 -1.17 2.90 4.63
C ILE A 55 0.18 2.63 3.95
N LYS A 56 1.25 2.43 4.72
CA LYS A 56 2.58 2.10 4.16
C LYS A 56 2.54 0.80 3.36
N ALA A 57 1.95 -0.26 3.92
CA ALA A 57 1.82 -1.54 3.23
C ALA A 57 1.01 -1.40 1.95
N ARG A 58 -0.07 -0.60 1.96
CA ARG A 58 -0.86 -0.33 0.76
C ARG A 58 -0.07 0.43 -0.30
N ILE A 59 0.70 1.44 0.07
CA ILE A 59 1.59 2.16 -0.85
C ILE A 59 2.60 1.21 -1.49
N GLU A 60 3.18 0.28 -0.72
CA GLU A 60 4.11 -0.72 -1.25
C GLU A 60 3.43 -1.65 -2.26
N ILE A 61 2.23 -2.14 -1.96
CA ILE A 61 1.44 -2.96 -2.88
C ILE A 61 1.12 -2.19 -4.17
N ASP A 62 0.67 -0.94 -4.05
CA ASP A 62 0.32 -0.10 -5.20
C ASP A 62 1.56 0.16 -6.07
N TYR A 63 2.71 0.41 -5.45
CA TYR A 63 3.99 0.58 -6.16
C TYR A 63 4.43 -0.69 -6.90
N LEU A 64 4.39 -1.84 -6.24
CA LEU A 64 4.74 -3.13 -6.87
C LEU A 64 3.77 -3.48 -8.01
N THR A 65 2.49 -3.20 -7.82
CA THR A 65 1.45 -3.39 -8.85
C THR A 65 1.72 -2.50 -10.06
N ALA A 66 2.06 -1.22 -9.84
CA ALA A 66 2.39 -0.30 -10.92
C ALA A 66 3.65 -0.75 -11.70
N GLN A 67 4.69 -1.23 -10.99
CA GLN A 67 5.87 -1.81 -11.63
C GLN A 67 5.54 -3.04 -12.48
N TYR A 68 4.75 -3.97 -11.93
CA TYR A 68 4.34 -5.16 -12.65
C TYR A 68 3.55 -4.80 -13.92
N ASN A 69 2.60 -3.87 -13.81
CA ASN A 69 1.81 -3.41 -14.95
C ASN A 69 2.68 -2.73 -16.01
N LEU A 70 3.68 -1.93 -15.61
CA LEU A 70 4.62 -1.33 -16.52
C LEU A 70 5.42 -2.39 -17.28
N GLU A 71 5.91 -3.42 -16.59
CA GLU A 71 6.70 -4.48 -17.21
C GLU A 71 5.86 -5.34 -18.15
N ALA A 72 4.63 -5.68 -17.75
CA ALA A 72 3.66 -6.35 -18.61
C ALA A 72 3.36 -5.52 -19.88
N THR A 73 3.21 -4.20 -19.73
CA THR A 73 2.98 -3.28 -20.86
C THR A 73 4.18 -3.25 -21.81
N LYS A 74 5.40 -3.21 -21.28
CA LYS A 74 6.63 -3.27 -22.10
C LYS A 74 6.72 -4.59 -22.86
N ALA A 75 6.47 -5.72 -22.21
CA ALA A 75 6.51 -7.04 -22.85
C ALA A 75 5.50 -7.13 -24.00
N ASN A 76 4.26 -6.67 -23.78
CA ASN A 76 3.24 -6.62 -24.82
C ASN A 76 3.64 -5.68 -25.97
N THR A 77 4.20 -4.53 -25.66
CA THR A 77 4.69 -3.58 -26.68
C THR A 77 5.80 -4.20 -27.52
N LEU A 78 6.77 -4.88 -26.89
CA LEU A 78 7.84 -5.57 -27.60
C LEU A 78 7.31 -6.66 -28.52
N ASN A 79 6.36 -7.47 -28.04
CA ASN A 79 5.71 -8.50 -28.87
C ASN A 79 5.03 -7.88 -30.10
N ASN A 80 4.32 -6.76 -29.92
CA ASN A 80 3.70 -6.05 -31.03
C ASN A 80 4.73 -5.52 -32.03
N LEU A 81 5.87 -4.97 -31.55
CA LEU A 81 6.95 -4.52 -32.44
C LEU A 81 7.57 -5.67 -33.24
N ILE A 82 7.78 -6.83 -32.62
CA ILE A 82 8.28 -8.03 -33.30
C ILE A 82 7.31 -8.48 -34.40
N GLN A 83 6.01 -8.49 -34.11
CA GLN A 83 4.98 -8.81 -35.10
C GLN A 83 4.99 -7.80 -36.25
N CYS A 84 5.03 -6.49 -35.96
CA CYS A 84 5.13 -5.45 -36.98
C CYS A 84 6.37 -5.62 -37.87
N ALA A 85 7.54 -5.85 -37.28
CA ALA A 85 8.77 -6.08 -38.03
C ALA A 85 8.67 -7.31 -38.95
N SER A 86 8.07 -8.38 -38.46
CA SER A 86 7.83 -9.61 -39.23
C SER A 86 6.85 -9.38 -40.39
N MET A 87 5.77 -8.63 -40.15
CA MET A 87 4.83 -8.23 -41.21
C MET A 87 5.50 -7.39 -42.29
N LEU A 88 6.30 -6.38 -41.91
CA LEU A 88 7.02 -5.54 -42.86
C LEU A 88 7.97 -6.36 -43.74
N LYS A 89 8.68 -7.33 -43.14
CA LYS A 89 9.54 -8.25 -43.89
C LYS A 89 8.72 -9.07 -44.89
N SER A 90 7.62 -9.68 -44.45
CA SER A 90 6.73 -10.45 -45.33
C SER A 90 6.17 -9.62 -46.47
N LEU A 91 5.74 -8.38 -46.22
CA LEU A 91 5.27 -7.45 -47.26
C LEU A 91 6.36 -7.15 -48.29
N LYS A 92 7.60 -6.89 -47.84
CA LYS A 92 8.73 -6.65 -48.73
C LYS A 92 9.03 -7.87 -49.60
N ASP A 93 9.05 -9.06 -49.00
CA ASP A 93 9.32 -10.32 -49.71
C ASP A 93 8.22 -10.60 -50.74
N ASN A 94 6.95 -10.42 -50.37
CA ASN A 94 5.81 -10.55 -51.28
C ASN A 94 5.87 -9.55 -52.44
N ALA A 95 6.24 -8.29 -52.19
CA ALA A 95 6.41 -7.30 -53.24
C ALA A 95 7.52 -7.67 -54.23
N ALA A 96 8.64 -8.21 -53.74
CA ALA A 96 9.73 -8.68 -54.59
C ALA A 96 9.31 -9.88 -55.45
N ILE A 97 8.60 -10.85 -54.86
CA ILE A 97 8.06 -12.01 -55.58
C ILE A 97 7.09 -11.56 -56.68
N ASN A 98 6.14 -10.67 -56.35
CA ASN A 98 5.18 -10.15 -57.32
C ASN A 98 5.85 -9.44 -58.48
N ARG A 99 6.91 -8.66 -58.20
CA ARG A 99 7.72 -8.01 -59.24
C ARG A 99 8.40 -9.03 -60.15
N ALA A 100 8.99 -10.09 -59.61
CA ALA A 100 9.62 -11.15 -60.40
C ALA A 100 8.60 -11.90 -61.27
N ASN A 101 7.43 -12.24 -60.71
CA ASN A 101 6.35 -12.91 -61.44
C ASN A 101 5.84 -12.06 -62.61
N ALA A 102 5.72 -10.74 -62.42
CA ALA A 102 5.37 -9.82 -63.51
C ALA A 102 6.42 -9.86 -64.63
N TYR A 103 7.72 -9.84 -64.33
CA TYR A 103 8.76 -9.95 -65.36
C TYR A 103 8.68 -11.26 -66.15
N LEU A 104 8.45 -12.40 -65.49
CA LEU A 104 8.33 -13.70 -66.18
C LEU A 104 7.07 -13.78 -67.07
N THR A 105 6.00 -13.10 -66.69
CA THR A 105 4.72 -13.13 -67.40
C THR A 105 4.71 -12.19 -68.62
N TYR A 106 5.47 -11.08 -68.55
CA TYR A 106 5.53 -10.07 -69.61
C TYR A 106 6.84 -10.08 -70.42
N SER A 107 7.74 -11.04 -70.18
CA SER A 107 8.91 -11.26 -71.05
C SER A 107 8.47 -12.03 -72.29
N PRO A 108 8.75 -11.53 -73.52
CA PRO A 108 8.44 -12.23 -74.77
C PRO A 108 9.22 -13.55 -74.92
#